data_AF-A0A4Y2JPU5-F1
#
_entry.id   AF-A0A4Y2JPU5-F1
#
_cell.length_a   1.000
_cell.length_b   1.000
_cell.length_c   1.000
_cell.angle_alpha   90.00
_cell.angle_beta   90.00
_cell.angle_gamma   90.00
#
_symmetry.space_group_name_H-M   'P 1'
#
loop_
_entity.id
_entity.type
_entity.pdbx_description
1 polymer ?
#
loop_
_entity_poly.entity_id
_entity_poly.type
_entity_poly.pdbx_seq_one_letter_code
_entity_poly.pdbx_strand_id
1 'polypeptide(L)'
;MSPMKKELLRKEIEVFLEKDVIEACESAYATLVVLIPKPDGKTRLCIDYRKLNEITVPDSYPLPRMDDLLQSVKHTTFMSTIDLKSGYH
;
A
#
# COMPACT_ATOMS: atom_id res chain seq x y z
N MET A 1 18.65 -7.67 11.07
CA MET A 1 18.04 -6.32 11.12
C MET A 1 18.76 -5.48 12.19
N SER A 2 19.23 -4.27 11.85
CA SER A 2 19.92 -3.36 12.79
C SER A 2 18.98 -2.95 13.96
N PRO A 3 19.51 -2.69 15.17
CA PRO A 3 18.70 -2.23 16.31
C PRO A 3 17.80 -1.03 15.98
N MET A 4 18.33 -0.05 15.24
CA MET A 4 17.57 1.14 14.84
C MET A 4 16.39 0.80 13.93
N LYS A 5 16.57 -0.17 13.02
CA LYS A 5 15.50 -0.65 12.12
C LYS A 5 14.42 -1.43 12.88
N LYS A 6 14.81 -2.20 13.91
CA LYS A 6 13.84 -2.91 14.76
C LYS A 6 12.94 -1.94 15.52
N GLU A 7 13.52 -0.85 16.04
CA GLU A 7 12.73 0.17 16.76
C GLU A 7 11.75 0.89 15.83
N LEU A 8 12.17 1.26 14.62
CA LEU A 8 11.29 1.84 13.62
C LEU A 8 10.14 0.89 13.24
N LEU A 9 10.45 -0.40 13.07
CA LEU A 9 9.44 -1.42 12.79
C LEU A 9 8.43 -1.52 13.94
N ARG A 10 8.91 -1.54 15.19
CA ARG A 10 8.05 -1.64 16.39
C ARG A 10 7.06 -0.48 16.45
N LYS A 11 7.53 0.75 16.21
CA LYS A 11 6.69 1.96 16.19
C LYS A 11 5.62 1.92 15.11
N GLU A 12 5.96 1.48 13.89
CA GLU A 12 4.96 1.36 12.82
C GLU A 12 3.93 0.27 13.11
N ILE A 13 4.34 -0.86 13.70
CA ILE A 13 3.42 -1.93 14.13
C ILE A 13 2.43 -1.39 15.19
N GLU A 14 2.91 -0.65 16.19
CA GLU A 14 2.05 -0.02 17.21
C GLU A 14 1.01 0.90 16.56
N VAL A 15 1.42 1.75 15.62
CA VAL A 15 0.50 2.64 14.90
C VAL A 15 -0.55 1.87 14.09
N PHE A 16 -0.19 0.74 13.47
CA PHE A 16 -1.15 -0.07 12.73
C PHE A 16 -2.12 -0.84 13.64
N LEU A 17 -1.66 -1.31 14.80
CA LEU A 17 -2.50 -1.92 15.83
C LEU A 17 -3.49 -0.90 16.41
N GLU A 18 -3.03 0.32 16.72
CA GLU A 18 -3.89 1.40 17.24
C GLU A 18 -4.97 1.83 16.24
N LYS A 19 -4.70 1.70 14.94
CA LYS A 19 -5.64 1.99 13.85
C LYS A 19 -6.52 0.81 13.47
N ASP A 20 -6.38 -0.33 14.13
CA ASP A 20 -7.10 -1.56 13.83
C ASP A 20 -6.91 -2.06 12.38
N VAL A 21 -5.73 -1.78 11.80
CA VAL A 21 -5.38 -2.20 10.43
C VAL A 21 -4.78 -3.61 10.42
N ILE A 22 -4.15 -4.01 11.53
CA ILE A 22 -3.55 -5.34 11.71
C ILE A 22 -3.92 -5.88 13.09
N GLU A 23 -3.87 -7.21 13.24
CA GLU A 23 -4.03 -7.90 14.51
C GLU A 23 -2.98 -9.01 14.68
N ALA A 24 -2.79 -9.48 15.91
CA ALA A 24 -1.95 -10.63 16.17
C ALA A 24 -2.65 -11.90 15.65
N CYS A 25 -1.94 -12.70 14.85
CA CYS A 25 -2.48 -13.94 14.30
C CYS A 25 -1.45 -15.07 14.35
N GLU A 26 -1.97 -16.30 14.33
CA GLU A 26 -1.21 -17.51 14.05
C GLU A 26 -1.62 -18.00 12.65
N SER A 27 -0.68 -18.03 11.71
CA SER A 27 -0.96 -18.33 10.31
C SER A 27 0.04 -19.32 9.74
N ALA A 28 -0.42 -20.19 8.85
CA ALA A 28 0.44 -21.05 8.05
C ALA A 28 1.28 -20.25 7.02
N TYR A 29 0.92 -18.99 6.78
CA TYR A 29 1.59 -18.10 5.86
C TYR A 29 2.32 -16.98 6.62
N ALA A 30 3.57 -16.73 6.22
CA ALA A 30 4.34 -15.58 6.69
C ALA A 30 5.22 -15.05 5.56
N THR A 31 5.43 -13.74 5.53
CA THR A 31 6.27 -13.06 4.54
C THR A 31 7.24 -12.09 5.22
N LEU A 32 8.20 -11.59 4.45
CA LEU A 32 9.21 -10.67 4.97
C LEU A 32 8.68 -9.23 5.01
N VAL A 33 9.03 -8.52 6.07
CA VAL A 33 8.82 -7.07 6.19
C VAL A 33 10.09 -6.34 5.80
N VAL A 34 9.95 -5.34 4.93
CA VAL A 34 11.02 -4.52 4.38
C VAL A 34 10.77 -3.06 4.73
N LEU A 35 11.79 -2.39 5.27
CA LEU A 35 11.76 -0.96 5.58
C LEU A 35 12.44 -0.18 4.45
N ILE A 36 11.69 0.68 3.77
CA ILE A 36 12.17 1.48 2.63
C ILE A 36 12.20 2.96 3.02
N PRO A 37 13.34 3.66 2.87
CA PRO A 37 13.40 5.09 3.14
C PRO A 37 12.61 5.88 2.07
N LYS A 38 11.86 6.89 2.51
CA LYS A 38 11.23 7.88 1.64
C LYS A 38 12.13 9.12 1.51
N PRO A 39 11.99 9.91 0.42
CA PRO A 39 12.74 11.16 0.26
C PRO A 39 12.46 12.21 1.34
N ASP A 40 11.29 12.15 1.99
CA ASP A 40 10.90 13.03 3.11
C ASP A 40 11.56 12.65 4.45
N GLY A 41 12.47 11.68 4.45
CA GLY A 41 13.16 11.18 5.64
C GLY A 41 12.34 10.18 6.46
N LYS A 42 11.08 9.92 6.11
CA LYS A 42 10.27 8.88 6.75
C LYS A 42 10.64 7.49 6.22
N THR A 43 10.18 6.46 6.90
CA THR A 43 10.33 5.08 6.45
C THR A 43 8.96 4.51 6.09
N ARG A 44 8.88 3.74 5.00
CA ARG A 44 7.70 2.96 4.64
C ARG A 44 7.90 1.51 5.03
N LEU A 45 6.94 0.95 5.74
CA LEU A 45 6.82 -0.48 5.96
C LEU A 45 6.20 -1.12 4.72
N CYS A 46 6.95 -2.03 4.09
CA CYS A 46 6.51 -2.79 2.92
C CYS A 46 6.52 -4.28 3.26
N ILE A 47 5.50 -5.00 2.81
CA ILE A 47 5.42 -6.46 2.97
C ILE A 47 5.76 -7.09 1.62
N ASP A 48 6.68 -8.06 1.62
CA ASP A 48 7.07 -8.77 0.41
C ASP A 48 6.06 -9.87 0.07
N TYR A 49 5.02 -9.49 -0.68
CA TYR A 49 3.96 -10.40 -1.11
C TYR A 49 4.30 -11.20 -2.38
N ARG A 50 5.53 -11.17 -2.91
CA ARG A 50 5.83 -11.82 -4.22
C ARG A 50 5.40 -13.28 -4.29
N LYS A 51 5.79 -14.09 -3.29
CA LYS A 51 5.41 -15.53 -3.22
C LYS A 51 3.92 -15.73 -3.01
N LEU A 52 3.26 -14.82 -2.28
CA LEU A 52 1.82 -14.87 -2.07
C LEU A 52 1.10 -14.58 -3.39
N ASN A 53 1.54 -13.54 -4.10
CA ASN A 53 0.97 -13.11 -5.37
C ASN A 53 1.07 -14.20 -6.47
N GLU A 54 2.12 -15.04 -6.43
CA GLU A 54 2.29 -16.17 -7.36
C GLU A 54 1.24 -17.28 -7.18
N ILE A 55 0.72 -17.45 -5.96
CA ILE A 55 -0.27 -18.50 -5.65
C ILE A 55 -1.72 -17.97 -5.61
N THR A 56 -1.91 -16.65 -5.59
CA THR A 56 -3.22 -16.02 -5.63
C THR A 56 -3.75 -15.95 -7.06
N VAL A 57 -5.05 -16.17 -7.25
CA VAL A 57 -5.71 -15.95 -8.53
C VAL A 57 -5.85 -14.44 -8.79
N PRO A 58 -5.33 -13.89 -9.90
CA PRO A 58 -5.48 -12.47 -10.21
C PRO A 58 -6.94 -12.13 -10.53
N ASP A 59 -7.52 -11.19 -9.78
CA ASP A 59 -8.82 -10.61 -10.10
C ASP A 59 -8.62 -9.32 -10.92
N SER A 60 -8.73 -9.46 -12.25
CA SER A 60 -8.42 -8.37 -13.17
C SER A 60 -9.66 -7.52 -13.44
N TYR A 61 -9.74 -6.35 -12.83
CA TYR A 61 -10.73 -5.34 -13.20
C TYR A 61 -10.24 -4.53 -14.42
N PRO A 62 -11.05 -4.34 -15.47
CA PRO A 62 -10.64 -3.59 -16.64
C PRO A 62 -10.49 -2.11 -16.30
N LEU A 63 -9.25 -1.66 -16.13
CA LEU A 63 -8.95 -0.24 -15.98
C LEU A 63 -8.93 0.42 -17.36
N PRO A 64 -9.70 1.51 -17.57
CA PRO A 64 -9.68 2.24 -18.83
C PRO A 64 -8.31 2.87 -19.08
N ARG A 65 -7.94 3.04 -20.36
CA ARG A 65 -6.70 3.72 -20.70
C ARG A 65 -6.83 5.21 -20.34
N MET A 66 -5.73 5.83 -19.95
CA MET A 66 -5.72 7.27 -19.65
C MET A 66 -6.18 8.11 -20.85
N ASP A 67 -5.81 7.74 -22.08
CA ASP A 67 -6.24 8.45 -23.29
C ASP A 67 -7.77 8.42 -23.48
N ASP A 68 -8.41 7.28 -23.19
CA ASP A 68 -9.86 7.12 -23.30
C ASP A 68 -10.57 8.00 -22.26
N LEU A 69 -10.03 8.03 -21.03
CA LEU A 69 -10.52 8.91 -19.97
C LEU A 69 -10.40 10.39 -20.37
N LEU A 70 -9.25 10.81 -20.91
CA LEU A 70 -9.02 12.21 -21.33
C LEU A 70 -9.90 12.63 -22.50
N GLN A 71 -10.16 11.74 -23.46
CA GLN A 71 -11.09 12.02 -24.55
C GLN A 71 -12.52 12.20 -24.05
N SER A 72 -12.95 11.38 -23.09
CA SER A 72 -14.31 11.46 -22.53
C SER A 72 -14.62 12.81 -21.86
N VAL A 73 -13.60 13.47 -21.31
CA VAL A 73 -13.73 14.74 -20.57
C VAL A 73 -13.34 15.97 -21.39
N LYS A 74 -12.94 15.82 -22.66
CA LYS A 74 -12.37 16.86 -23.54
C LYS A 74 -13.24 18.11 -23.70
N HIS A 75 -14.55 18.00 -23.49
CA HIS A 75 -15.50 19.11 -23.66
C HIS A 75 -15.91 19.78 -22.34
N THR A 76 -15.18 19.53 -21.25
CA THR A 76 -15.51 20.09 -19.93
C THR A 76 -14.77 21.41 -19.70
N THR A 77 -15.49 22.46 -19.33
CA THR A 77 -14.91 23.79 -19.04
C THR A 77 -14.11 23.84 -17.74
N PHE A 78 -14.47 23.00 -16.76
CA PHE A 78 -13.83 22.91 -15.46
C PHE A 78 -13.69 21.46 -15.03
N MET A 79 -12.56 21.11 -14.42
CA MET A 79 -12.33 19.80 -13.81
C MET A 79 -11.84 19.97 -12.38
N SER A 80 -12.30 19.09 -11.50
CA SER A 80 -11.75 18.92 -10.16
C SER A 80 -11.30 17.48 -9.99
N THR A 81 -10.28 17.28 -9.18
CA THR A 81 -9.77 15.96 -8.82
C THR A 81 -9.91 15.79 -7.32
N ILE A 82 -10.27 14.58 -6.89
CA ILE A 82 -10.35 14.21 -5.48
C ILE A 82 -9.37 13.06 -5.28
N ASP A 83 -8.42 13.26 -4.38
CA ASP A 83 -7.52 12.20 -3.94
C ASP A 83 -8.09 11.55 -2.68
N LEU A 84 -8.34 10.24 -2.75
CA LEU A 84 -8.79 9.47 -1.59
C LEU A 84 -7.57 9.11 -0.74
N LYS A 85 -7.41 9.83 0.37
CA LYS A 85 -6.37 9.51 1.35
C LYS A 85 -6.58 8.09 1.88
N SER A 86 -5.54 7.27 1.77
CA SER A 86 -5.54 5.89 2.24
C SER A 86 -6.59 4.99 1.58
N GLY A 87 -6.87 5.09 0.28
CA GLY A 87 -7.89 4.25 -0.38
C GLY A 87 -7.71 2.71 -0.26
N TYR A 88 -6.58 2.22 0.25
CA TYR A 88 -6.33 0.81 0.53
C TYR A 88 -6.37 0.44 2.03
N HIS A 89 -6.44 1.41 2.94
CA HIS A 89 -6.43 1.21 4.39
C HIS A 89 -7.67 1.87 5.00
#